data_AF-A0A1G8PLV1-F1
#
_entry.id   AF-A0A1G8PLV1-F1
#
_cell.length_a   1.000
_cell.length_b   1.000
_cell.length_c   1.000
_cell.angle_alpha   90.00
_cell.angle_beta   90.00
_cell.angle_gamma   90.00
#
_symmetry.space_group_name_H-M   'P 1'
#
loop_
_entity.id
_entity.type
_entity.pdbx_description
1 polymer ?
#
loop_
_entity_poly.entity_id
_entity_poly.type
_entity_poly.pdbx_seq_one_letter_code
_entity_poly.pdbx_strand_id
1 'polypeptide(L)'
;MIRCLFFQVVGDYYVNGEKWHAISGIEIKNPLLQLQRSEFLLRQLLRKLGTNTTIESSLIFIHSEFILYNASPQLPIVFSGQLNRFKKKLDSKTSKIERRQEILAEKLNDLHITDPSPRVPNYSYHQLKKGVICVACETFMSEKERTRVSHPK
;
A
#
# COMPACT_ATOMS: atom_id res chain seq x y z
N MET A 1 -14.92 -13.06 -6.23
CA MET A 1 -13.68 -12.35 -6.69
C MET A 1 -12.73 -12.31 -5.50
N ILE A 2 -11.45 -12.64 -5.70
CA ILE A 2 -10.48 -12.73 -4.59
C ILE A 2 -9.57 -11.51 -4.64
N ARG A 3 -9.44 -10.79 -3.52
CA ARG A 3 -8.58 -9.62 -3.40
C ARG A 3 -7.47 -9.94 -2.41
N CYS A 4 -6.24 -9.98 -2.92
CA CYS A 4 -5.04 -10.13 -2.10
C CYS A 4 -4.33 -8.78 -1.98
N LEU A 5 -3.99 -8.39 -0.75
CA LEU A 5 -3.05 -7.30 -0.50
C LEU A 5 -1.74 -7.91 -0.05
N PHE A 6 -0.70 -7.72 -0.85
CA PHE A 6 0.63 -8.22 -0.57
C PHE A 6 1.41 -7.18 0.23
N PHE A 7 1.98 -7.63 1.34
CA PHE A 7 2.85 -6.82 2.19
C PHE A 7 4.24 -7.45 2.22
N GLN A 8 5.24 -6.62 1.92
CA GLN A 8 6.65 -6.94 2.05
C GLN A 8 7.20 -6.20 3.26
N VAL A 9 7.00 -6.79 4.43
CA VAL A 9 7.46 -6.28 5.72
C VAL A 9 8.38 -7.33 6.33
N VAL A 10 9.46 -6.89 6.97
CA VAL A 10 10.47 -7.75 7.60
C VAL A 10 10.50 -7.49 9.09
N GLY A 11 10.69 -8.54 9.88
CA GLY A 11 10.86 -8.46 11.32
C GLY A 11 9.65 -8.90 12.12
N ASP A 12 9.72 -8.57 13.40
CA ASP A 12 8.86 -9.11 14.44
C ASP A 12 7.83 -8.07 14.89
N TYR A 13 6.56 -8.49 14.90
CA TYR A 13 5.41 -7.65 15.22
C TYR A 13 4.47 -8.38 16.16
N TYR A 14 3.66 -7.65 16.92
CA TYR A 14 2.62 -8.23 17.76
C TYR A 14 1.32 -7.44 17.67
N VAL A 15 0.21 -8.15 17.89
CA VAL A 15 -1.12 -7.55 17.95
C VAL A 15 -1.54 -7.41 19.41
N ASN A 16 -1.97 -6.20 19.78
CA ASN A 16 -2.58 -5.92 21.09
C ASN A 16 -3.98 -5.33 20.87
N GLY A 17 -5.01 -6.15 21.03
CA GLY A 17 -6.37 -5.79 20.66
C GLY A 17 -6.49 -5.53 19.16
N GLU A 18 -6.82 -4.29 18.78
CA GLU A 18 -6.91 -3.86 17.37
C GLU A 18 -5.64 -3.18 16.85
N LYS A 19 -4.67 -2.92 17.73
CA LYS A 19 -3.43 -2.21 17.43
C LYS A 19 -2.31 -3.17 17.09
N TRP A 20 -1.47 -2.74 16.16
CA TRP A 20 -0.31 -3.48 15.70
C TRP A 20 0.94 -2.74 16.14
N HIS A 21 1.93 -3.48 16.62
CA HIS A 21 3.17 -2.93 17.13
C HIS A 21 4.35 -3.70 16.55
N ALA A 22 5.44 -3.01 16.27
CA ALA A 22 6.74 -3.65 16.12
C ALA A 22 7.21 -4.19 17.48
N ILE A 23 8.10 -5.18 17.48
CA ILE A 23 8.66 -5.74 18.71
C ILE A 23 9.36 -4.67 19.59
N SER A 24 9.81 -3.58 18.98
CA SER A 24 10.36 -2.40 19.67
C SER A 24 9.32 -1.60 20.47
N GLY A 25 8.03 -1.93 20.37
CA GLY A 25 6.90 -1.24 21.00
C GLY A 25 6.30 -0.12 20.14
N ILE A 26 6.93 0.24 19.03
CA ILE A 26 6.44 1.29 18.12
C ILE A 26 5.12 0.84 17.50
N GLU A 27 4.07 1.63 17.67
CA GLU A 27 2.78 1.41 17.03
C GLU A 27 2.91 1.57 15.51
N ILE A 28 2.46 0.55 14.78
CA ILE A 28 2.41 0.56 13.32
C ILE A 28 0.96 0.60 12.85
N LYS A 29 0.78 1.12 11.65
CA LYS A 29 -0.55 1.16 11.03
C LYS A 29 -1.06 -0.26 10.80
N ASN A 30 -2.26 -0.55 11.27
CA ASN A 30 -2.89 -1.85 11.08
C ASN A 30 -3.14 -2.11 9.58
N PRO A 31 -2.47 -3.12 8.98
CA PRO A 31 -2.61 -3.42 7.55
C PRO A 31 -4.00 -3.97 7.17
N LEU A 32 -4.77 -4.48 8.14
CA LEU A 32 -6.16 -4.92 7.92
C LEU A 32 -7.08 -3.76 7.55
N LEU A 33 -6.80 -2.54 8.01
CA LEU A 33 -7.59 -1.37 7.62
C LEU A 33 -7.45 -1.08 6.12
N GLN A 34 -6.26 -1.31 5.55
CA GLN A 34 -6.06 -1.19 4.11
C GLN A 34 -6.83 -2.29 3.35
N LEU A 35 -6.88 -3.50 3.90
CA LEU A 35 -7.69 -4.59 3.37
C LEU A 35 -9.17 -4.23 3.32
N GLN A 36 -9.75 -3.83 4.45
CA GLN A 36 -11.15 -3.44 4.57
C GLN A 36 -11.51 -2.29 3.63
N ARG A 37 -10.68 -1.24 3.58
CA ARG A 37 -10.89 -0.11 2.68
C ARG A 37 -10.90 -0.55 1.22
N SER A 38 -9.93 -1.36 0.80
CA SER A 38 -9.84 -1.83 -0.58
C SER A 38 -11.02 -2.74 -0.96
N GLU A 39 -11.48 -3.58 -0.02
CA GLU A 39 -12.63 -4.46 -0.22
C GLU A 39 -13.91 -3.64 -0.40
N PHE A 40 -14.14 -2.65 0.46
CA PHE A 40 -15.28 -1.76 0.37
C PHE A 40 -15.34 -1.05 -0.99
N LEU A 41 -14.22 -0.48 -1.44
CA LEU A 41 -14.13 0.21 -2.73
C LEU A 41 -14.39 -0.74 -3.91
N LEU A 42 -13.82 -1.94 -3.88
CA LEU A 42 -14.08 -2.96 -4.90
C LEU A 42 -15.56 -3.36 -4.92
N ARG A 43 -16.17 -3.57 -3.75
CA ARG A 43 -17.59 -3.89 -3.64
C ARG A 43 -18.47 -2.79 -4.23
N GLN A 44 -18.17 -1.53 -3.92
CA GLN A 44 -18.88 -0.39 -4.48
C GLN A 44 -18.73 -0.33 -6.02
N LEU A 45 -17.52 -0.57 -6.53
CA LEU A 45 -17.26 -0.63 -7.97
C LEU A 45 -18.06 -1.75 -8.65
N LEU A 46 -18.02 -2.97 -8.11
CA LEU A 46 -18.76 -4.11 -8.64
C LEU A 46 -20.27 -3.87 -8.68
N ARG A 47 -20.82 -3.20 -7.65
CA ARG A 47 -22.23 -2.80 -7.61
C ARG A 47 -22.55 -1.79 -8.72
N LYS A 48 -21.69 -0.78 -8.94
CA LYS A 48 -21.84 0.17 -10.06
C LYS A 48 -21.81 -0.51 -11.43
N LEU A 49 -21.04 -1.59 -11.57
CA LEU A 49 -20.95 -2.40 -12.80
C LEU A 49 -22.10 -3.40 -12.98
N GLY A 50 -23.05 -3.48 -12.04
CA GLY A 50 -24.22 -4.38 -12.10
C GLY A 50 -23.93 -5.82 -11.65
N THR A 51 -22.90 -6.02 -10.81
CA THR A 51 -22.51 -7.34 -10.32
C THR A 51 -22.65 -7.43 -8.80
N ASN A 52 -23.17 -8.56 -8.31
CA ASN A 52 -23.32 -8.83 -6.88
C ASN A 52 -22.53 -10.09 -6.51
N THR A 53 -21.21 -10.02 -6.72
CA THR A 53 -20.29 -11.14 -6.48
C THR A 53 -19.78 -11.09 -5.05
N THR A 54 -19.67 -12.25 -4.39
CA THR A 54 -18.99 -12.35 -3.10
C THR A 54 -17.50 -12.05 -3.24
N ILE A 55 -16.97 -11.26 -2.30
CA ILE A 55 -15.54 -10.90 -2.26
C ILE A 55 -14.93 -11.62 -1.06
N GLU A 56 -13.91 -12.45 -1.33
CA GLU A 56 -13.04 -13.00 -0.29
C GLU A 56 -11.76 -12.17 -0.29
N SER A 57 -11.48 -11.48 0.82
CA SER A 57 -10.30 -10.63 0.98
C SER A 57 -9.29 -11.32 1.91
N SER A 58 -8.00 -11.24 1.57
CA SER A 58 -6.93 -11.79 2.41
C SER A 58 -5.67 -10.92 2.36
N LEU A 59 -5.03 -10.78 3.52
CA LEU A 59 -3.75 -10.10 3.68
C LEU A 59 -2.63 -11.12 3.55
N ILE A 60 -1.65 -10.87 2.69
CA ILE A 60 -0.58 -11.83 2.39
C ILE A 60 0.77 -11.23 2.77
N PHE A 61 1.44 -11.86 3.72
CA PHE A 61 2.83 -11.55 4.09
C PHE A 61 3.76 -12.51 3.35
N ILE A 62 4.56 -11.98 2.42
CA ILE A 62 5.42 -12.82 1.55
C ILE A 62 6.77 -13.11 2.21
N HIS A 63 7.24 -12.24 3.10
CA HIS A 63 8.58 -12.36 3.66
C HIS A 63 8.69 -13.57 4.61
N SER A 64 9.80 -14.32 4.51
CA SER A 64 10.06 -15.48 5.36
C SER A 64 10.39 -15.09 6.80
N GLU A 65 11.05 -13.96 6.99
CA GLU A 65 11.45 -13.41 8.30
C GLU A 65 10.41 -12.44 8.89
N PHE A 66 9.14 -12.63 8.54
CA PHE A 66 8.04 -11.88 9.15
C PHE A 66 7.36 -12.77 10.20
N ILE A 67 7.32 -12.30 11.44
CA ILE A 67 6.60 -12.97 12.52
C ILE A 67 5.57 -12.01 13.12
N LEU A 68 4.34 -12.51 13.28
CA LEU A 68 3.25 -11.81 13.95
C LEU A 68 2.80 -12.58 15.19
N TYR A 69 3.20 -12.09 16.35
CA TYR A 69 2.76 -12.61 17.64
C TYR A 69 1.33 -12.16 17.97
N ASN A 70 0.63 -12.99 18.75
CA ASN A 70 -0.74 -12.73 19.23
C ASN A 70 -1.77 -12.54 18.08
N ALA A 71 -1.49 -13.10 16.90
CA ALA A 71 -2.43 -13.09 15.79
C ALA A 71 -3.62 -14.03 16.08
N SER A 72 -4.83 -13.49 16.01
CA SER A 72 -6.06 -14.29 16.08
C SER A 72 -6.14 -15.22 14.86
N PRO A 73 -6.47 -16.52 15.03
CA PRO A 73 -6.68 -17.46 13.92
C PRO A 73 -7.82 -17.09 12.98
N GLN A 74 -8.73 -16.23 13.42
CA GLN A 74 -9.88 -15.76 12.64
C GLN A 74 -9.50 -14.63 11.66
N LEU A 75 -8.30 -14.06 11.78
CA LEU A 75 -7.86 -13.00 10.87
C LEU A 75 -7.63 -13.56 9.46
N PRO A 76 -8.02 -12.83 8.40
CA PRO A 76 -7.84 -13.27 7.01
C PRO A 76 -6.39 -13.06 6.55
N ILE A 77 -5.43 -13.63 7.26
CA ILE A 77 -3.99 -13.48 7.02
C ILE A 77 -3.41 -14.78 6.47
N VAL A 78 -2.59 -14.66 5.44
CA VAL A 78 -1.80 -15.74 4.86
C VAL A 78 -0.32 -15.41 5.04
N PHE A 79 0.38 -16.28 5.74
CA PHE A 79 1.83 -16.15 5.93
C PHE A 79 2.61 -16.84 4.81
N SER A 80 3.89 -16.48 4.68
CA SER A 80 4.81 -17.00 3.66
C SER A 80 4.82 -18.54 3.61
N GLY A 81 4.90 -19.20 4.76
CA GLY A 81 4.84 -20.68 4.86
C GLY A 81 3.50 -21.30 4.44
N GLN A 82 2.41 -20.52 4.39
CA GLN A 82 1.08 -20.99 4.01
C GLN A 82 0.77 -20.80 2.52
N LEU A 83 1.60 -20.06 1.78
CA LEU A 83 1.36 -19.70 0.37
C LEU A 83 1.10 -20.91 -0.53
N ASN A 84 1.87 -21.98 -0.36
CA ASN A 84 1.71 -23.20 -1.17
C ASN A 84 0.33 -23.86 -0.95
N ARG A 85 -0.13 -23.95 0.30
CA ARG A 85 -1.44 -24.50 0.61
C ARG A 85 -2.56 -23.55 0.15
N PHE A 86 -2.34 -22.25 0.30
CA PHE A 86 -3.27 -21.23 -0.16
C PHE A 86 -3.47 -21.31 -1.68
N LYS A 87 -2.38 -21.39 -2.45
CA LYS A 87 -2.42 -21.59 -3.91
C LYS A 87 -3.20 -22.86 -4.29
N LYS A 88 -2.88 -24.00 -3.69
CA LYS A 88 -3.63 -25.26 -3.94
C LYS A 88 -5.13 -25.13 -3.67
N LYS A 89 -5.51 -24.39 -2.62
CA LYS A 89 -6.92 -24.10 -2.32
C LYS A 89 -7.57 -23.23 -3.39
N LEU A 90 -6.85 -22.26 -3.95
CA LEU A 90 -7.33 -21.44 -5.07
C LEU A 90 -7.52 -22.29 -6.33
N ASP A 91 -6.52 -23.10 -6.67
CA ASP A 91 -6.53 -23.95 -7.87
C ASP A 91 -7.66 -25.00 -7.81
N SER A 92 -8.03 -25.46 -6.61
CA SER A 92 -9.16 -26.38 -6.41
C SER A 92 -10.54 -25.74 -6.66
N LYS A 93 -10.65 -24.41 -6.60
CA LYS A 93 -11.89 -23.67 -6.84
C LYS A 93 -12.01 -23.28 -8.34
N THR A 94 -11.82 -24.24 -9.23
CA THR A 94 -12.00 -24.01 -10.68
C THR A 94 -13.48 -23.88 -11.02
N SER A 95 -13.87 -22.68 -11.48
CA SER A 95 -15.19 -22.43 -12.07
C SER A 95 -15.06 -22.21 -13.57
N LYS A 96 -16.04 -22.68 -14.34
CA LYS A 96 -16.11 -22.37 -15.77
C LYS A 96 -16.23 -20.86 -15.95
N ILE A 97 -15.44 -20.29 -16.87
CA ILE A 97 -15.53 -18.86 -17.20
C ILE A 97 -16.86 -18.64 -17.92
N GLU A 98 -17.68 -17.76 -17.38
CA GLU A 98 -18.97 -17.38 -17.97
C GLU A 98 -18.84 -16.04 -18.70
N ARG A 99 -19.67 -15.83 -19.73
CA ARG A 99 -19.74 -14.56 -20.48
C ARG A 99 -19.89 -13.33 -19.58
N ARG A 100 -20.58 -13.46 -18.44
CA ARG A 100 -20.72 -12.39 -17.46
C ARG A 100 -19.38 -11.97 -16.83
N GLN A 101 -18.48 -12.93 -16.62
CA GLN A 101 -17.14 -12.68 -16.09
C GLN A 101 -16.23 -12.00 -17.14
N GLU A 102 -16.36 -12.40 -18.41
CA GLU A 102 -15.67 -11.74 -19.54
C GLU A 102 -16.09 -10.28 -19.67
N ILE A 103 -17.40 -10.01 -19.71
CA ILE A 103 -17.94 -8.64 -19.77
C ILE A 103 -17.46 -7.81 -18.55
N LEU A 104 -17.39 -8.43 -17.36
CA LEU A 104 -16.88 -7.75 -16.18
C LEU A 104 -15.39 -7.42 -16.33
N ALA A 105 -14.59 -8.33 -16.88
CA ALA A 105 -13.17 -8.11 -17.11
C ALA A 105 -12.93 -6.97 -18.10
N GLU A 106 -13.70 -6.91 -19.20
CA GLU A 106 -13.67 -5.80 -20.17
C GLU A 106 -13.96 -4.46 -19.48
N LYS A 107 -15.06 -4.37 -18.72
CA LYS A 107 -15.41 -3.14 -17.99
C LYS A 107 -14.35 -2.72 -16.97
N LEU A 108 -13.68 -3.67 -16.33
CA LEU A 108 -12.60 -3.37 -15.39
C LEU A 108 -11.35 -2.86 -16.12
N ASN A 109 -11.08 -3.40 -17.30
CA ASN A 109 -9.98 -2.95 -18.15
C ASN A 109 -10.22 -1.52 -18.65
N ASP A 110 -11.44 -1.19 -19.05
CA ASP A 110 -11.82 0.18 -19.48
C ASP A 110 -11.64 1.22 -18.36
N LEU A 111 -11.80 0.81 -17.11
CA LEU A 111 -11.64 1.66 -15.93
C LEU A 111 -10.19 1.69 -15.41
N HIS A 112 -9.28 0.94 -16.01
CA HIS A 112 -7.90 0.87 -15.56
C HIS A 112 -7.16 2.18 -15.86
N ILE A 113 -6.69 2.85 -14.81
CA ILE A 113 -5.82 4.02 -14.93
C ILE A 113 -4.37 3.53 -14.88
N THR A 114 -3.64 3.68 -15.99
CA THR A 114 -2.28 3.15 -16.16
C THR A 114 -1.24 3.82 -15.25
N ASP A 115 -1.45 5.07 -14.85
CA ASP A 115 -0.54 5.78 -13.94
C ASP A 115 -1.29 6.69 -12.96
N PRO A 116 -1.53 6.23 -11.72
CA PRO A 116 -2.16 7.03 -10.66
C PRO A 116 -1.16 7.92 -9.90
N SER A 117 0.13 7.87 -10.24
CA SER A 117 1.17 8.63 -9.53
C SER A 117 0.97 10.14 -9.76
N PRO A 118 1.24 11.00 -8.77
CA PRO A 118 1.31 12.43 -9.03
C PRO A 118 2.37 12.63 -10.11
N ARG A 119 1.96 13.21 -11.26
CA ARG A 119 2.89 13.55 -12.33
C ARG A 119 3.92 14.52 -11.76
N VAL A 120 5.09 14.01 -11.40
CA VAL A 120 6.20 14.86 -11.00
C VAL A 120 6.60 15.64 -12.26
N PRO A 121 6.71 16.97 -12.20
CA PRO A 121 7.13 17.73 -13.36
C PRO A 121 8.49 17.20 -13.82
N ASN A 122 8.65 16.98 -15.11
CA ASN A 122 9.91 16.57 -15.68
C ASN A 122 10.89 17.76 -15.54
N TYR A 123 11.83 17.65 -14.61
CA TYR A 123 12.89 18.64 -14.43
C TYR A 123 14.25 18.03 -14.77
N SER A 124 15.06 18.78 -15.47
CA SER A 124 16.49 18.49 -15.63
C SER A 124 17.28 19.14 -14.50
N TYR A 125 18.40 18.53 -14.11
CA TYR A 125 19.34 19.12 -13.14
C TYR A 125 19.73 20.57 -13.51
N HIS A 126 19.75 20.90 -14.80
CA HIS A 126 20.08 22.24 -15.28
C HIS A 126 18.97 23.28 -15.07
N GLN A 127 17.72 22.86 -14.89
CA GLN A 127 16.57 23.74 -14.64
C GLN A 127 16.42 24.10 -13.16
N LEU A 128 17.16 23.40 -12.28
CA LEU A 128 17.13 23.67 -10.86
C LEU A 128 18.00 24.89 -10.54
N LYS A 129 17.42 25.86 -9.82
CA LYS A 129 18.19 26.98 -9.26
C LYS A 129 19.13 26.43 -8.18
N LYS A 130 20.43 26.61 -8.36
CA LYS A 130 21.47 26.16 -7.44
C LYS A 130 21.74 27.24 -6.39
N GLY A 131 22.00 26.82 -5.15
CA GLY A 131 22.40 27.70 -4.06
C GLY A 131 22.01 27.15 -2.69
N VAL A 132 22.43 27.85 -1.64
CA VAL A 132 22.07 27.52 -0.26
C VAL A 132 20.74 28.21 0.07
N ILE A 133 19.78 27.46 0.62
CA ILE A 133 18.49 28.00 1.06
C ILE A 133 18.58 28.39 2.53
N CYS A 134 18.10 29.58 2.89
CA CYS A 134 18.00 30.00 4.27
C CYS A 134 16.89 29.24 5.01
N VAL A 135 17.21 28.61 6.14
CA VAL A 135 16.22 27.84 6.94
C VAL A 135 15.13 28.73 7.53
N ALA A 136 15.40 30.01 7.78
CA ALA A 136 14.45 30.92 8.43
C ALA A 136 13.43 31.55 7.47
N CYS A 137 13.78 31.71 6.19
CA CYS A 137 12.94 32.44 5.23
C CYS A 137 12.77 31.74 3.88
N GLU A 138 13.33 30.54 3.70
CA GLU A 138 13.19 29.69 2.51
C GLU A 138 13.63 30.34 1.18
N THR A 139 14.39 31.43 1.27
CA THR A 139 14.95 32.12 0.09
C THR A 139 16.38 31.66 -0.18
N PHE A 140 16.78 31.70 -1.45
CA PHE A 140 18.17 31.49 -1.85
C PHE A 140 19.04 32.59 -1.26
N MET A 141 20.05 32.19 -0.48
CA MET A 141 21.08 33.11 -0.02
C MET A 141 21.81 33.68 -1.23
N SER A 142 21.87 35.00 -1.33
CA SER A 142 22.69 35.66 -2.34
C SER A 142 24.16 35.61 -1.92
N GLU A 143 25.06 35.40 -2.88
CA GLU A 143 26.47 35.71 -2.70
C GLU A 143 26.58 37.22 -2.47
N LYS A 144 26.70 37.63 -1.21
CA LYS A 144 27.24 38.95 -0.87
C LYS A 144 28.74 38.78 -0.62
N GLU A 145 29.53 39.69 -1.17
CA GLU A 145 30.95 39.82 -0.85
C GLU A 145 31.16 39.72 0.66
N ARG A 146 32.19 38.96 1.08
CA ARG A 146 32.52 38.64 2.46
C ARG A 146 32.56 39.89 3.34
N THR A 147 31.43 40.26 3.92
CA THR A 147 31.36 41.23 5.00
C THR A 147 30.96 40.47 6.25
N ARG A 148 31.83 40.55 7.27
CA ARG A 148 31.60 39.96 8.58
C ARG A 148 30.37 40.65 9.19
N VAL A 149 29.23 39.97 9.21
CA VAL A 149 28.07 40.43 9.97
C VAL A 149 28.18 39.84 11.37
N SER A 150 28.67 40.65 12.32
CA SER A 150 28.52 40.38 13.74
C SER A 150 27.08 40.63 14.17
N HIS A 151 26.41 39.65 14.75
CA HIS A 151 25.13 39.85 15.45
C HIS A 151 25.34 40.71 16.71
N PRO A 152 24.56 41.79 16.92
CA PRO A 152 24.40 42.36 18.25
C PRO A 152 23.54 41.42 19.11
N LYS A 153 23.93 41.27 20.38
CA LYS A 153 23.26 40.46 21.40
C LYS A 153 21.85 40.92 21.70
#